data_AF-A0A3D4B9V5-F1
#
_entry.id   AF-A0A3D4B9V5-F1
#
_cell.length_a   1.000
_cell.length_b   1.000
_cell.length_c   1.000
_cell.angle_alpha   90.00
_cell.angle_beta   90.00
_cell.angle_gamma   90.00
#
_symmetry.space_group_name_H-M   'P 1'
#
loop_
_entity.id
_entity.type
_entity.pdbx_description
1 polymer ?
#
loop_
_entity_poly.entity_id
_entity_poly.type
_entity_poly.pdbx_seq_one_letter_code
_entity_poly.pdbx_strand_id
1 'polypeptide(L)'
;MTDMTKLGVRALDDLTLVIETEQASPYLPYIVSFGDVYPVPRWQVEKFGRKWTMPENIVSNSGFKLAEWTTGTQMVFVPDPNYNGPHKPYLEKVIHPFRESATSTILAYENNEVDVETVDITDLSRVQNDPQLSPDLTRVPARSSWYLFFRTEHPPFNDVRV
;
A
#
# COMPACT_ATOMS: atom_id res chain seq x y z
N MET A 1 -8.18 5.64 -24.08
CA MET A 1 -8.20 7.11 -23.97
C MET A 1 -6.84 7.60 -24.44
N THR A 2 -6.74 8.28 -25.60
CA THR A 2 -5.46 8.62 -26.26
C THR A 2 -5.14 10.11 -26.28
N ASP A 3 -6.09 10.95 -25.87
CA ASP A 3 -5.94 12.41 -25.82
C ASP A 3 -5.79 12.89 -24.37
N MET A 4 -4.55 13.16 -23.96
CA MET A 4 -4.21 13.61 -22.61
C MET A 4 -4.73 15.02 -22.30
N THR A 5 -5.10 15.81 -23.31
CA THR A 5 -5.61 17.18 -23.09
C THR A 5 -7.01 17.19 -22.47
N LYS A 6 -7.74 16.09 -22.58
CA LYS A 6 -9.08 15.92 -22.01
C LYS A 6 -9.09 15.38 -20.58
N LEU A 7 -7.93 15.11 -19.99
CA LEU A 7 -7.82 14.53 -18.65
C LEU A 7 -8.13 15.55 -17.53
N GLY A 8 -8.02 16.85 -17.81
CA GLY A 8 -8.23 17.91 -16.81
C GLY A 8 -7.07 18.06 -15.82
N VAL A 9 -5.88 17.52 -16.12
CA VAL A 9 -4.69 17.61 -15.25
C VAL A 9 -3.56 18.28 -16.02
N ARG A 10 -3.00 19.36 -15.47
CA ARG A 10 -1.89 20.10 -16.10
C ARG A 10 -0.95 20.70 -15.06
N ALA A 11 0.34 20.75 -15.39
CA ALA A 11 1.29 21.58 -14.67
C ALA A 11 1.18 23.01 -15.22
N LEU A 12 0.98 23.99 -14.33
CA LEU A 12 1.08 25.41 -14.69
C LEU A 12 2.56 25.84 -14.73
N ASP A 13 3.35 25.29 -13.82
CA ASP A 13 4.80 25.41 -13.69
C ASP A 13 5.34 24.17 -12.93
N ASP A 14 6.64 24.16 -12.63
CA ASP A 14 7.35 23.02 -12.01
C ASP A 14 6.79 22.61 -10.63
N LEU A 15 6.13 23.53 -9.91
CA LEU A 15 5.65 23.31 -8.54
C LEU A 15 4.13 23.53 -8.39
N THR A 16 3.41 23.77 -9.49
CA THR A 16 1.97 24.05 -9.48
C THR A 16 1.22 23.06 -10.36
N LEU A 17 0.54 22.10 -9.72
CA LEU A 17 -0.38 21.17 -10.37
C LEU A 17 -1.81 21.72 -10.33
N VAL A 18 -2.46 21.76 -11.49
CA VAL A 18 -3.87 22.14 -11.63
C VAL A 18 -4.69 20.92 -12.02
N ILE A 19 -5.76 20.67 -11.25
CA ILE A 19 -6.76 19.63 -11.51
C ILE A 19 -8.11 20.32 -11.69
N GLU A 20 -8.65 20.24 -12.89
CA GLU A 20 -9.96 20.76 -13.26
C GLU A 20 -10.98 19.61 -13.22
N THR A 21 -12.10 19.84 -12.54
CA THR A 21 -13.16 18.84 -12.35
C THR A 21 -14.43 19.31 -13.06
N GLU A 22 -15.18 18.40 -13.68
CA GLU A 22 -16.41 18.73 -14.39
C GLU A 22 -17.52 19.22 -13.43
N GLN A 23 -17.46 18.80 -12.17
CA GLN A 23 -18.41 19.13 -11.12
C GLN A 23 -17.66 19.41 -9.82
N ALA A 24 -18.30 20.14 -8.89
CA ALA A 24 -17.74 20.42 -7.57
C ALA A 24 -17.35 19.12 -6.85
N SER A 25 -16.05 18.95 -6.61
CA SER A 25 -15.45 17.72 -6.09
C SER A 25 -14.71 17.97 -4.77
N PRO A 26 -15.40 18.29 -3.67
CA PRO A 26 -14.77 18.62 -2.38
C PRO A 26 -13.99 17.44 -1.77
N TYR A 27 -14.25 16.22 -2.23
CA TYR A 27 -13.55 14.99 -1.81
C TYR A 27 -12.23 14.75 -2.58
N LEU A 28 -11.88 15.59 -3.56
CA LEU A 28 -10.66 15.42 -4.35
C LEU A 28 -9.38 15.28 -3.51
N PRO A 29 -9.16 16.07 -2.42
CA PRO A 29 -8.00 15.88 -1.54
C PRO A 29 -7.88 14.47 -0.96
N TYR A 30 -9.00 13.81 -0.69
CA TYR A 30 -9.00 12.42 -0.21
C TYR A 30 -8.61 11.46 -1.33
N ILE A 31 -9.14 11.65 -2.55
CA ILE A 31 -8.79 10.82 -3.72
C ILE A 31 -7.30 10.92 -4.03
N VAL A 32 -6.72 12.12 -4.02
CA VAL A 32 -5.30 12.30 -4.33
C VAL A 32 -4.35 11.82 -3.23
N SER A 33 -4.89 11.31 -2.11
CA SER A 33 -4.11 10.67 -1.05
C SER A 33 -3.92 9.15 -1.26
N PHE A 34 -4.67 8.54 -2.19
CA PHE A 34 -4.56 7.12 -2.49
C PHE A 34 -3.29 6.79 -3.30
N GLY A 35 -2.79 5.57 -3.12
CA GLY A 35 -1.55 5.10 -3.77
C GLY A 35 -1.58 5.11 -5.29
N ASP A 36 -2.76 4.97 -5.89
CA ASP A 36 -2.93 4.90 -7.35
C ASP A 36 -2.57 6.21 -8.07
N VAL A 37 -2.55 7.32 -7.34
CA VAL A 37 -2.20 8.64 -7.89
C VAL A 37 -0.80 9.11 -7.49
N TYR A 38 0.00 8.26 -6.85
CA TYR A 38 1.36 8.62 -6.49
C TYR A 38 2.20 8.88 -7.75
N PRO A 39 3.01 9.95 -7.76
CA PRO A 39 3.84 10.26 -8.91
C PRO A 39 4.90 9.18 -9.09
N VAL A 40 5.12 8.79 -10.34
CA VAL A 40 6.20 7.87 -10.72
C VAL A 40 7.26 8.62 -11.54
N PRO A 41 8.55 8.26 -11.39
CA PRO A 41 9.64 8.90 -12.13
C PRO A 41 9.58 8.52 -13.62
N ARG A 42 8.92 9.34 -14.45
CA ARG A 42 8.73 9.10 -15.89
C ARG A 42 10.00 8.62 -16.59
N TRP A 43 11.11 9.28 -16.33
CA TRP A 43 12.41 8.97 -16.93
C TRP A 43 12.93 7.56 -16.58
N GLN A 44 12.63 7.03 -15.39
CA GLN A 44 12.96 5.64 -15.04
C GLN A 44 12.00 4.66 -15.73
N VAL A 45 10.70 4.98 -15.75
CA VAL A 45 9.66 4.17 -16.40
C VAL A 45 9.96 4.00 -17.89
N GLU A 46 10.28 5.09 -18.58
CA GLU A 46 10.64 5.09 -20.00
C GLU A 46 11.94 4.34 -20.28
N LYS A 47 12.95 4.49 -19.41
CA LYS A 47 14.26 3.85 -19.58
C LYS A 47 14.23 2.34 -19.34
N PHE A 48 13.54 1.88 -18.29
CA PHE A 48 13.61 0.49 -17.82
C PHE A 48 12.32 -0.30 -18.06
N GLY A 49 11.26 0.34 -18.55
CA GLY A 49 9.96 -0.30 -18.79
C GLY A 49 9.48 -1.02 -17.52
N ARG A 50 9.01 -2.27 -17.65
CA ARG A 50 8.52 -3.07 -16.51
C ARG A 50 9.54 -3.29 -15.39
N LYS A 51 10.84 -3.07 -15.62
CA LYS A 51 11.90 -3.24 -14.62
C LYS A 51 12.19 -1.97 -13.82
N TRP A 52 11.47 -0.87 -14.06
CA TRP A 52 11.71 0.40 -13.34
C TRP A 52 11.56 0.27 -11.82
N THR A 53 10.80 -0.71 -11.34
CA THR A 53 10.59 -0.98 -9.90
C THR A 53 11.64 -1.91 -9.27
N MET A 54 12.59 -2.44 -10.05
CA MET A 54 13.66 -3.29 -9.49
C MET A 54 14.59 -2.46 -8.61
N PRO A 55 15.23 -3.03 -7.58
CA PRO A 55 16.04 -2.30 -6.61
C PRO A 55 17.11 -1.39 -7.21
N GLU A 56 17.70 -1.79 -8.34
CA GLU A 56 18.73 -1.03 -9.03
C GLU A 56 18.20 0.16 -9.86
N ASN A 57 16.88 0.21 -10.12
CA ASN A 57 16.25 1.20 -11.01
C ASN A 57 15.26 2.10 -10.28
N ILE A 58 14.64 1.63 -9.20
CA ILE A 58 13.55 2.34 -8.54
C ILE A 58 14.04 3.65 -7.91
N VAL A 59 13.23 4.70 -8.07
CA VAL A 59 13.42 5.98 -7.40
C VAL A 59 12.12 6.37 -6.73
N SER A 60 12.17 6.62 -5.43
CA SER A 60 11.04 7.01 -4.58
C SER A 60 11.09 8.50 -4.25
N ASN A 61 9.95 9.06 -3.86
CA ASN A 61 9.83 10.42 -3.31
C ASN A 61 9.31 10.40 -1.85
N SER A 62 9.49 9.28 -1.16
CA SER A 62 9.04 9.06 0.23
C SER A 62 10.19 9.22 1.22
N GLY A 63 9.89 9.26 2.52
CA GLY A 63 10.90 9.29 3.58
C GLY A 63 11.81 8.06 3.58
N PHE A 64 11.34 6.93 3.05
CA PHE A 64 12.12 5.71 2.90
C PHE A 64 12.34 5.38 1.41
N LYS A 65 13.45 4.71 1.13
CA LYS A 65 13.77 4.11 -0.17
C LYS A 65 13.98 2.59 -0.04
N LEU A 66 13.75 1.86 -1.12
CA LEU A 66 14.05 0.44 -1.21
C LEU A 66 15.57 0.24 -1.20
N ALA A 67 16.06 -0.51 -0.21
CA ALA A 67 17.47 -0.89 -0.09
C ALA A 67 17.74 -2.27 -0.68
N GLU A 68 16.80 -3.21 -0.47
CA GLU A 68 16.91 -4.60 -0.91
C GLU A 68 15.53 -5.14 -1.25
N TRP A 69 15.44 -5.96 -2.29
CA TRP A 69 14.30 -6.82 -2.54
C TRP A 69 14.77 -8.24 -2.84
N THR A 70 14.56 -9.13 -1.88
CA THR A 70 14.77 -10.57 -2.06
C THR A 70 13.43 -11.16 -2.49
N THR A 71 13.31 -11.47 -3.79
CA THR A 71 12.06 -11.93 -4.41
C THR A 71 11.49 -13.15 -3.68
N GLY A 72 10.22 -13.10 -3.30
CA GLY A 72 9.55 -14.16 -2.56
C GLY A 72 9.86 -14.22 -1.06
N THR A 73 10.82 -13.43 -0.57
CA THR A 73 11.25 -13.44 0.83
C THR A 73 10.92 -12.14 1.56
N GLN A 74 11.44 -10.99 1.11
CA GLN A 74 11.31 -9.73 1.86
C GLN A 74 11.65 -8.50 1.02
N MET A 75 11.25 -7.33 1.52
CA MET A 75 11.78 -6.02 1.14
C MET A 75 12.40 -5.32 2.34
N VAL A 76 13.52 -4.64 2.14
CA VAL A 76 14.18 -3.81 3.15
C VAL A 76 14.16 -2.36 2.70
N PHE A 77 13.71 -1.48 3.59
CA PHE A 77 13.65 -0.05 3.38
C PHE A 77 14.53 0.69 4.38
N VAL A 78 15.17 1.75 3.93
CA VAL A 78 16.02 2.63 4.74
C VAL A 78 15.66 4.09 4.50
N PRO A 79 15.95 5.02 5.42
CA PRO A 79 15.76 6.45 5.19
C PRO A 79 16.36 6.90 3.86
N ASP A 80 15.59 7.68 3.09
CA ASP A 80 16.08 8.32 1.89
C ASP A 80 16.73 9.66 2.25
N PRO A 81 18.07 9.80 2.12
CA PRO A 81 18.76 11.05 2.43
C PRO A 81 18.35 12.21 1.52
N ASN A 82 17.75 11.93 0.35
CA ASN A 82 17.29 12.96 -0.58
C ASN A 82 15.87 13.45 -0.27
N TYR A 83 15.16 12.81 0.66
CA TYR A 83 13.80 13.20 0.99
C TYR A 83 13.79 14.57 1.70
N ASN A 84 13.18 15.56 1.05
CA ASN A 84 13.06 16.93 1.55
C ASN A 84 11.67 17.24 2.16
N GLY A 85 10.74 16.29 2.15
CA GLY A 85 9.41 16.49 2.71
C GLY A 85 9.40 16.66 4.24
N PRO A 86 8.26 17.09 4.80
CA PRO A 86 8.16 17.52 6.20
C PRO A 86 8.22 16.37 7.22
N HIS A 87 7.84 15.15 6.81
CA HIS A 87 7.76 14.00 7.69
C HIS A 87 8.98 13.10 7.55
N LYS A 88 10.02 13.37 8.35
CA LYS A 88 11.26 12.59 8.32
C LYS A 88 11.07 11.21 8.96
N PRO A 89 11.76 10.16 8.47
CA PRO A 89 11.81 8.86 9.12
C PRO A 89 12.30 8.95 10.56
N TYR A 90 11.66 8.20 11.46
CA TYR A 90 12.15 7.97 12.82
C TYR A 90 12.85 6.61 12.97
N LEU A 91 12.61 5.69 12.03
CA LEU A 91 13.22 4.36 12.00
C LEU A 91 14.42 4.36 11.05
N GLU A 92 15.47 3.66 11.45
CA GLU A 92 16.69 3.50 10.63
C GLU A 92 16.52 2.44 9.54
N LYS A 93 15.61 1.49 9.75
CA LYS A 93 15.35 0.37 8.85
C LYS A 93 13.95 -0.17 9.07
N VAL A 94 13.28 -0.54 7.98
CA VAL A 94 12.01 -1.27 8.00
C VAL A 94 12.20 -2.53 7.15
N ILE A 95 11.90 -3.69 7.72
CA ILE A 95 11.95 -4.97 7.01
C ILE A 95 10.51 -5.45 6.85
N HIS A 96 10.11 -5.69 5.62
CA HIS A 96 8.80 -6.24 5.30
C HIS A 96 8.98 -7.67 4.76
N PRO A 97 8.94 -8.70 5.64
CA PRO A 97 8.97 -10.07 5.21
C PRO A 97 7.66 -10.45 4.50
N PHE A 98 7.77 -11.19 3.40
CA PHE A 98 6.61 -11.74 2.72
C PHE A 98 6.21 -13.03 3.43
N ARG A 99 4.98 -13.05 3.94
CA ARG A 99 4.40 -14.21 4.63
C ARG A 99 3.09 -14.57 3.93
N GLU A 100 2.85 -15.87 3.72
CA GLU A 100 1.59 -16.32 3.14
C GLU A 100 0.47 -16.10 4.15
N SER A 101 -0.57 -15.36 3.76
CA SER A 101 -1.69 -15.04 4.65
C SER A 101 -2.43 -16.28 5.16
N ALA A 102 -2.44 -17.37 4.39
CA ALA A 102 -3.09 -18.63 4.77
C ALA A 102 -2.37 -19.37 5.93
N THR A 103 -1.10 -19.04 6.19
CA THR A 103 -0.27 -19.64 7.24
C THR A 103 0.30 -18.60 8.20
N SER A 104 -0.09 -17.33 8.06
CA SER A 104 0.41 -16.25 8.91
C SER A 104 -0.24 -16.37 10.28
N THR A 105 0.40 -17.15 11.15
CA THR A 105 0.09 -17.24 12.57
C THR A 105 0.84 -16.14 13.32
N ILE A 106 0.34 -15.79 14.51
CA ILE A 106 0.99 -14.82 15.41
C ILE A 106 2.34 -15.31 15.97
N LEU A 107 2.76 -16.54 15.67
CA LEU A 107 4.01 -17.14 16.17
C LEU A 107 5.26 -16.30 15.87
N ALA A 108 5.32 -15.62 14.72
CA ALA A 108 6.47 -14.77 14.42
C ALA A 108 6.56 -13.55 15.31
N TYR A 109 5.42 -13.00 15.73
CA TYR A 109 5.40 -11.94 16.73
C TYR A 109 5.88 -12.50 18.08
N GLU A 110 5.36 -13.66 18.50
CA GLU A 110 5.75 -14.33 19.75
C GLU A 110 7.23 -14.72 19.79
N ASN A 111 7.82 -15.05 18.64
CA ASN A 111 9.23 -15.39 18.49
C ASN A 111 10.15 -14.16 18.32
N ASN A 112 9.61 -12.92 18.38
CA ASN A 112 10.33 -11.67 18.10
C ASN A 112 10.95 -11.62 16.68
N GLU A 113 10.32 -12.25 15.70
CA GLU A 113 10.72 -12.17 14.28
C GLU A 113 10.10 -10.95 13.59
N VAL A 114 8.96 -10.46 14.07
CA VAL A 114 8.27 -9.27 13.55
C VAL A 114 7.73 -8.40 14.69
N ASP A 115 7.72 -7.09 14.48
CA ASP A 115 7.18 -6.12 15.46
C ASP A 115 5.66 -5.90 15.32
N VAL A 116 5.06 -6.32 14.20
CA VAL A 116 3.63 -6.14 13.90
C VAL A 116 3.12 -7.36 13.14
N GLU A 117 2.01 -7.93 13.60
CA GLU A 117 1.33 -9.05 12.94
C GLU A 117 -0.19 -8.95 13.12
N THR A 118 -0.94 -9.52 12.19
CA THR A 118 -2.40 -9.62 12.29
C THR A 118 -2.80 -10.83 13.11
N VAL A 119 -3.77 -10.67 14.01
CA VAL A 119 -4.30 -11.77 14.81
C VAL A 119 -5.47 -12.43 14.07
N ASP A 120 -5.30 -13.70 13.71
CA ASP A 120 -6.40 -14.50 13.17
C ASP A 120 -7.49 -14.76 14.22
N ILE A 121 -8.74 -14.93 13.76
CA ILE A 121 -9.88 -15.16 14.65
C ILE A 121 -9.72 -16.43 15.52
N THR A 122 -9.01 -17.44 15.01
CA THR A 122 -8.73 -18.69 15.72
C THR A 122 -7.79 -18.51 16.91
N ASP A 123 -6.85 -17.55 16.82
CA ASP A 123 -5.93 -17.20 17.90
C ASP A 123 -6.48 -16.12 18.83
N LEU A 124 -7.49 -15.35 18.39
CA LEU A 124 -7.95 -14.16 19.09
C LEU A 124 -8.30 -14.41 20.56
N SER A 125 -9.05 -15.48 20.86
CA SER A 125 -9.43 -15.79 22.25
C SER A 125 -8.20 -16.08 23.12
N ARG A 126 -7.20 -16.77 22.58
CA ARG A 126 -5.94 -17.07 23.29
C ARG A 126 -5.17 -15.79 23.57
N VAL A 127 -4.96 -14.97 22.54
CA VAL A 127 -4.23 -13.68 22.63
C VAL A 127 -4.90 -12.74 23.64
N GLN A 128 -6.24 -12.66 23.64
CA GLN A 128 -6.98 -11.81 24.57
C GLN A 128 -6.84 -12.22 26.04
N ASN A 129 -6.69 -13.51 26.30
CA ASN A 129 -6.61 -14.05 27.66
C ASN A 129 -5.16 -14.23 28.14
N ASP A 130 -4.17 -14.00 27.28
CA ASP A 130 -2.76 -14.06 27.62
C ASP A 130 -2.29 -12.73 28.24
N PRO A 131 -1.77 -12.72 29.48
CA PRO A 131 -1.29 -11.50 30.13
C PRO A 131 -0.10 -10.81 29.43
N GLN A 132 0.67 -11.54 28.61
CA GLN A 132 1.80 -10.99 27.86
C GLN A 132 1.36 -10.41 26.52
N LEU A 133 0.39 -11.02 25.84
CA LEU A 133 -0.02 -10.60 24.49
C LEU A 133 -1.20 -9.63 24.48
N SER A 134 -2.10 -9.70 25.47
CA SER A 134 -3.28 -8.83 25.53
C SER A 134 -2.96 -7.33 25.60
N PRO A 135 -1.86 -6.85 26.22
CA PRO A 135 -1.51 -5.42 26.19
C PRO A 135 -1.14 -4.91 24.80
N ASP A 136 -0.61 -5.77 23.94
CA ASP A 136 -0.17 -5.42 22.58
C ASP A 136 -1.32 -5.50 21.56
N LEU A 137 -2.40 -6.21 21.91
CA LEU A 137 -3.55 -6.39 21.04
C LEU A 137 -4.30 -5.06 20.81
N THR A 138 -4.13 -4.51 19.61
CA THR A 138 -4.85 -3.32 19.17
C THR A 138 -6.01 -3.69 18.24
N ARG A 139 -7.22 -3.19 18.54
CA ARG A 139 -8.41 -3.33 17.68
C ARG A 139 -8.70 -2.04 16.96
N VAL A 140 -8.74 -2.10 15.63
CA VAL A 140 -9.08 -0.96 14.78
C VAL A 140 -10.39 -1.23 14.02
N PRO A 141 -11.32 -0.27 13.94
CA PRO A 141 -12.51 -0.41 13.09
C PRO A 141 -12.10 -0.59 11.63
N ALA A 142 -12.52 -1.69 11.01
CA ALA A 142 -12.30 -1.92 9.60
C ALA A 142 -13.26 -1.07 8.76
N ARG A 143 -12.72 -0.20 7.90
CA ARG A 143 -13.51 0.54 6.88
C ARG A 143 -13.61 -0.27 5.58
N SER A 144 -13.97 -1.54 5.73
CA SER A 144 -14.09 -2.49 4.64
C SER A 144 -15.35 -3.32 4.79
N SER A 145 -15.80 -3.94 3.69
CA SER A 145 -16.93 -4.86 3.69
C SER A 145 -16.49 -6.17 3.06
N TRP A 146 -16.83 -7.27 3.72
CA TRP A 146 -16.64 -8.61 3.19
C TRP A 146 -17.91 -9.05 2.48
N TYR A 147 -17.78 -9.50 1.24
CA TYR A 147 -18.91 -9.94 0.41
C TYR A 147 -18.45 -11.00 -0.59
N LEU A 148 -19.41 -11.79 -1.06
CA LEU A 148 -19.20 -12.72 -2.16
C LEU A 148 -19.36 -11.97 -3.48
N PHE A 149 -18.37 -12.14 -4.36
CA PHE A 149 -18.48 -11.69 -5.74
C PHE A 149 -19.07 -12.79 -6.60
N PHE A 150 -20.16 -12.50 -7.28
CA PHE A 150 -20.70 -13.36 -8.32
C PHE A 150 -20.23 -12.87 -9.68
N ARG A 151 -19.93 -13.82 -10.57
CA ARG A 151 -19.69 -13.51 -11.98
C ARG A 151 -21.03 -13.23 -12.65
N THR A 152 -21.56 -12.03 -12.47
CA THR A 152 -22.92 -11.64 -12.87
C THR A 152 -23.16 -11.64 -14.38
N GLU A 153 -22.11 -11.81 -15.19
CA GLU A 153 -22.23 -11.95 -16.65
C GLU A 153 -22.22 -13.43 -17.11
N HIS A 154 -22.06 -14.39 -16.20
CA HIS A 154 -21.94 -15.81 -16.52
C HIS A 154 -23.04 -16.66 -15.83
N PRO A 155 -23.66 -17.63 -16.53
CA PRO A 155 -24.60 -18.56 -15.91
C PRO A 155 -23.99 -19.35 -14.74
N PRO A 156 -24.75 -19.61 -13.66
CA PRO A 156 -26.16 -19.23 -13.46
C PRO A 156 -26.34 -17.84 -12.84
N PHE A 157 -25.26 -17.16 -12.44
CA PHE A 157 -25.30 -15.88 -11.70
C PHE A 157 -25.66 -14.66 -12.54
N ASN A 158 -25.93 -14.84 -13.84
CA ASN A 158 -26.50 -13.82 -14.70
C ASN A 158 -28.04 -13.71 -14.57
N ASP A 159 -28.69 -14.64 -13.88
CA ASP A 159 -30.09 -14.53 -13.49
C ASP A 159 -30.19 -13.93 -12.09
N VAL A 160 -30.83 -12.76 -11.95
CA VAL A 160 -30.98 -12.04 -10.67
C VAL A 160 -31.73 -12.83 -9.59
N ARG A 161 -32.42 -13.91 -9.98
CA ARG A 161 -33.13 -14.82 -9.05
C ARG A 161 -32.21 -15.87 -8.41
N VAL A 162 -31.03 -16.09 -8.99
CA VAL A 162 -29.98 -17.01 -8.51
C VAL A 162 -29.03 -16.26 -7.61
#